data_AF-A0A1I3CNE4-F1
#
_entry.id   AF-A0A1I3CNE4-F1
#
_cell.length_a   1.000
_cell.length_b   1.000
_cell.length_c   1.000
_cell.angle_alpha   90.00
_cell.angle_beta   90.00
_cell.angle_gamma   90.00
#
_symmetry.space_group_name_H-M   'P 1'
#
loop_
_entity.id
_entity.type
_entity.pdbx_description
1 polymer ?
#
loop_
_entity_poly.entity_id
_entity_poly.type
_entity_poly.pdbx_seq_one_letter_code
_entity_poly.pdbx_strand_id
1 'polypeptide(L)'
;MSYQALYRVWRPQRFDEIAGQQAITQTLKNALIQGKTSHAYLFTGPRGTGKTSAAKIFAKAINCPNLKDGEPCNTCETCRAITKGQLNDVIEIDAASNNGVEEIRDIRDKAKYAPTVADYKVYIIDEVHMLSTGAFNALLKTLEEPPQNVIFILATTEPHKIPLTIISRTQRFDFKRISLQAIIARMTYILEQEEIRFEPESLQIVARAAEGGMRDALSILDQAISYGEDTVTVENALSVTGSLTQEKLIDYFSAILHHDTEKGLSLLQEILAEGKDAARFVEDMILFSRDLLVYQQAPAKSEILETARVDETFTAMSQEISNTALYETIKILNETQREMKLTNHADVYLEVATVKLTQMQANTASPLPTEEKAADSQKVQQLESELQALKQQLQTLSVQQSQTTAARPAKRAPKKAANGAFKPNVSAIYKVLGVATKQNLLQLRDVWPDLLDMLSVTQRAVMKASTPVAASPEGLIVSFDYDILCQKAASDENLVQAIGSYLNRLIGYAPQMITVTAEQWPMIRSDYLKHHKEEIQSRTKAESTDHPKEAQKTASSSNASQLESAEPDAGWESLNQLIPVDEAGEEQKEDPIVTEAVQLFGKEIVEVQND
;
A
#
# COMPACT_ATOMS: atom_id res chain seq x y z
N MET A 1 20.85 -34.57 -17.55
CA MET A 1 20.83 -33.46 -16.57
C MET A 1 19.43 -32.88 -16.57
N SER A 2 18.83 -32.58 -15.42
CA SER A 2 17.49 -31.97 -15.40
C SER A 2 17.56 -30.60 -16.04
N TYR A 3 16.63 -30.30 -16.96
CA TYR A 3 16.46 -28.96 -17.52
C TYR A 3 16.39 -27.93 -16.39
N GLN A 4 17.23 -26.89 -16.47
CA GLN A 4 17.18 -25.75 -15.55
C GLN A 4 16.70 -24.53 -16.33
N ALA A 5 15.62 -23.91 -15.85
CA ALA A 5 15.06 -22.72 -16.48
C ALA A 5 16.09 -21.59 -16.62
N LEU A 6 16.06 -20.89 -17.76
CA LEU A 6 17.04 -19.85 -18.12
C LEU A 6 17.22 -18.79 -17.02
N TYR A 7 16.13 -18.32 -16.39
CA TYR A 7 16.22 -17.29 -15.34
C TYR A 7 17.01 -17.73 -14.10
N ARG A 8 17.20 -19.04 -13.88
CA ARG A 8 18.03 -19.58 -12.79
C ARG A 8 19.49 -19.71 -13.22
N VAL A 9 19.72 -20.27 -14.41
CA VAL A 9 21.07 -20.49 -14.96
C VAL A 9 21.76 -19.16 -15.22
N TRP A 10 21.05 -18.22 -15.84
CA TRP A 10 21.55 -16.91 -16.23
C TRP A 10 21.37 -15.81 -15.19
N ARG A 11 21.13 -16.21 -13.92
CA ARG A 11 21.05 -15.26 -12.82
C ARG A 11 22.40 -14.54 -12.67
N PRO A 12 22.44 -13.19 -12.72
CA PRO A 12 23.69 -12.43 -12.68
C PRO A 12 24.60 -12.82 -11.51
N GLN A 13 25.87 -13.05 -11.79
CA GLN A 13 26.89 -13.37 -10.80
C GLN A 13 27.81 -12.18 -10.49
N ARG A 14 27.77 -11.13 -11.30
CA ARG A 14 28.53 -9.88 -11.16
C ARG A 14 27.59 -8.68 -11.31
N PHE A 15 27.99 -7.53 -10.78
CA PHE A 15 27.20 -6.30 -10.91
C PHE A 15 27.12 -5.84 -12.38
N ASP A 16 28.18 -6.05 -13.16
CA ASP A 16 28.21 -5.75 -14.61
C ASP A 16 27.16 -6.52 -15.43
N GLU A 17 26.71 -7.67 -14.94
CA GLU A 17 25.73 -8.52 -15.62
C GLU A 17 24.29 -8.09 -15.34
N ILE A 18 24.06 -7.14 -14.42
CA ILE A 18 22.73 -6.63 -14.10
C ILE A 18 22.29 -5.63 -15.18
N ALA A 19 21.31 -6.03 -15.98
CA ALA A 19 20.77 -5.19 -17.05
C ALA A 19 20.05 -3.93 -16.51
N GLY A 20 20.38 -2.76 -17.06
CA GLY A 20 19.64 -1.52 -16.87
C GLY A 20 19.84 -0.77 -15.54
N GLN A 21 20.68 -1.26 -14.61
CA GLN A 21 20.83 -0.68 -13.26
C GLN A 21 22.19 -0.05 -12.99
N GLN A 22 22.82 0.54 -14.01
CA GLN A 22 24.22 1.01 -13.97
C GLN A 22 24.54 1.99 -12.82
N ALA A 23 23.64 2.93 -12.52
CA ALA A 23 23.86 3.89 -11.43
C ALA A 23 23.91 3.21 -10.05
N ILE A 24 23.04 2.22 -9.83
CA ILE A 24 22.94 1.48 -8.56
C ILE A 24 24.15 0.57 -8.41
N THR A 25 24.46 -0.20 -9.45
CA THR A 25 25.60 -1.13 -9.44
C THR A 25 26.91 -0.38 -9.24
N GLN A 26 27.11 0.76 -9.90
CA GLN A 26 28.31 1.58 -9.71
C GLN A 26 28.40 2.12 -8.28
N THR A 27 27.29 2.55 -7.68
CA THR A 27 27.28 3.06 -6.30
C THR A 27 27.64 1.96 -5.30
N LEU A 28 27.11 0.75 -5.48
CA LEU A 28 27.44 -0.42 -4.65
C LEU A 28 28.91 -0.82 -4.80
N LYS A 29 29.44 -0.85 -6.03
CA LYS A 29 30.88 -1.08 -6.30
C LYS A 29 31.75 -0.07 -5.58
N ASN A 30 31.43 1.23 -5.70
CA ASN A 30 32.19 2.30 -5.08
C ASN A 30 32.19 2.19 -3.54
N ALA A 31 31.05 1.83 -2.94
CA ALA A 31 30.95 1.61 -1.50
C ALA A 31 31.87 0.47 -1.02
N LEU A 32 31.95 -0.62 -1.79
CA LEU A 32 32.84 -1.76 -1.50
C LEU A 32 34.32 -1.37 -1.66
N ILE A 33 34.68 -0.67 -2.74
CA ILE A 33 36.06 -0.22 -2.99
C ILE A 33 36.55 0.73 -1.88
N GLN A 34 35.68 1.62 -1.42
CA GLN A 34 36.01 2.61 -0.39
C GLN A 34 35.93 2.06 1.04
N GLY A 35 35.45 0.82 1.23
CA GLY A 35 35.17 0.27 2.56
C GLY A 35 34.09 1.05 3.33
N LYS A 36 33.21 1.77 2.63
CA LYS A 36 32.14 2.60 3.20
C LYS A 36 30.78 1.91 3.06
N THR A 37 30.68 0.68 3.57
CA THR A 37 29.43 -0.08 3.56
C THR A 37 28.53 0.33 4.73
N SER A 38 27.22 0.38 4.49
CA SER A 38 26.20 0.58 5.52
C SER A 38 25.89 -0.74 6.23
N HIS A 39 25.37 -0.67 7.45
CA HIS A 39 24.85 -1.82 8.17
C HIS A 39 23.49 -2.30 7.62
N ALA A 40 22.77 -1.43 6.89
CA ALA A 40 21.48 -1.77 6.32
C ALA A 40 21.21 -1.11 4.97
N TYR A 41 20.62 -1.89 4.06
CA TYR A 41 20.27 -1.53 2.69
C TYR A 41 18.81 -1.85 2.42
N LEU A 42 18.11 -0.95 1.72
CA LEU A 42 16.74 -1.16 1.27
C LEU A 42 16.68 -1.08 -0.26
N PHE A 43 16.50 -2.22 -0.91
CA PHE A 43 16.36 -2.35 -2.36
C PHE A 43 14.87 -2.35 -2.71
N THR A 44 14.41 -1.27 -3.35
CA THR A 44 13.00 -1.12 -3.75
C THR A 44 12.89 -1.15 -5.27
N GLY A 45 11.74 -1.58 -5.78
CA GLY A 45 11.43 -1.47 -7.20
C GLY A 45 10.60 -2.63 -7.72
N PRO A 46 10.13 -2.56 -8.97
CA PRO A 46 9.29 -3.59 -9.57
C PRO A 46 9.92 -4.99 -9.52
N ARG A 47 9.09 -6.02 -9.64
CA ARG A 47 9.56 -7.41 -9.73
C ARG A 47 10.46 -7.59 -10.96
N GLY A 48 11.41 -8.52 -10.88
CA GLY A 48 12.26 -8.87 -12.03
C GLY A 48 13.36 -7.86 -12.38
N THR A 49 13.49 -6.74 -11.66
CA THR A 49 14.51 -5.69 -11.89
C THR A 49 15.91 -6.00 -11.35
N GLY A 50 16.07 -7.12 -10.63
CA GLY A 50 17.37 -7.60 -10.16
C GLY A 50 17.69 -7.35 -8.68
N LYS A 51 16.73 -6.90 -7.85
CA LYS A 51 16.92 -6.61 -6.40
C LYS A 51 17.64 -7.74 -5.63
N THR A 52 17.06 -8.93 -5.59
CA THR A 52 17.63 -10.09 -4.87
C THR A 52 18.94 -10.56 -5.49
N SER A 53 19.11 -10.42 -6.81
CA SER A 53 20.37 -10.75 -7.49
C SER A 53 21.48 -9.77 -7.09
N ALA A 54 21.19 -8.47 -7.05
CA ALA A 54 22.13 -7.45 -6.57
C ALA A 54 22.50 -7.68 -5.10
N ALA A 55 21.54 -8.06 -4.26
CA ALA A 55 21.78 -8.40 -2.85
C ALA A 55 22.77 -9.57 -2.71
N LYS A 56 22.59 -10.64 -3.49
CA LYS A 56 23.51 -11.78 -3.51
C LYS A 56 24.88 -11.43 -4.05
N ILE A 57 24.96 -10.60 -5.10
CA ILE A 57 26.24 -10.13 -5.64
C ILE A 57 26.98 -9.27 -4.60
N PHE A 58 26.27 -8.38 -3.91
CA PHE A 58 26.84 -7.59 -2.82
C PHE A 58 27.36 -8.46 -1.67
N ALA A 59 26.57 -9.44 -1.23
CA ALA A 59 26.97 -10.40 -0.19
C ALA A 59 28.21 -11.23 -0.60
N LYS A 60 28.33 -11.58 -1.89
CA LYS A 60 29.54 -12.21 -2.43
C LYS A 60 30.72 -11.26 -2.43
N ALA A 61 30.54 -10.03 -2.91
CA ALA A 61 31.60 -9.07 -3.06
C ALA A 61 32.21 -8.67 -1.71
N ILE A 62 31.38 -8.35 -0.71
CA ILE A 62 31.88 -7.94 0.60
C ILE A 62 32.66 -9.04 1.33
N ASN A 63 32.33 -10.31 1.07
CA ASN A 63 32.99 -11.48 1.66
C ASN A 63 34.03 -12.12 0.74
N CYS A 64 34.39 -11.47 -0.38
CA CYS A 64 35.33 -12.00 -1.34
C CYS A 64 36.76 -11.59 -1.00
N PRO A 65 37.68 -12.53 -0.69
CA PRO A 65 39.08 -12.21 -0.41
C PRO A 65 39.81 -11.65 -1.64
N ASN A 66 39.33 -11.99 -2.85
CA ASN A 66 39.91 -11.59 -4.13
C ASN A 66 39.03 -10.53 -4.82
N LEU A 67 38.51 -9.55 -4.06
CA LEU A 67 37.69 -8.47 -4.61
C LEU A 67 38.50 -7.65 -5.61
N LYS A 68 37.95 -7.41 -6.81
CA LYS A 68 38.58 -6.56 -7.83
C LYS A 68 37.56 -5.57 -8.38
N ASP A 69 37.87 -4.27 -8.33
CA ASP A 69 37.01 -3.19 -8.84
C ASP A 69 35.56 -3.24 -8.29
N GLY A 70 35.39 -3.69 -7.04
CA GLY A 70 34.09 -3.84 -6.40
C GLY A 70 33.28 -5.07 -6.86
N GLU A 71 33.89 -5.98 -7.64
CA GLU A 71 33.25 -7.21 -8.15
C GLU A 71 33.76 -8.48 -7.45
N PRO A 72 32.88 -9.46 -7.18
CA PRO A 72 33.29 -10.75 -6.64
C PRO A 72 34.05 -11.57 -7.68
N CYS A 73 35.06 -12.32 -7.26
CA CYS A 73 35.87 -13.14 -8.16
C CYS A 73 35.14 -14.39 -8.70
N ASN A 74 34.04 -14.80 -8.07
CA ASN A 74 33.25 -16.01 -8.39
C ASN A 74 34.01 -17.35 -8.42
N THR A 75 35.30 -17.36 -8.06
CA THR A 75 36.18 -18.54 -8.13
C THR A 75 36.65 -19.02 -6.77
N CYS A 76 36.71 -18.15 -5.75
CA CYS A 76 37.05 -18.54 -4.38
C CYS A 76 35.96 -19.38 -3.71
N GLU A 77 36.33 -20.06 -2.64
CA GLU A 77 35.43 -20.93 -1.87
C GLU A 77 34.21 -20.18 -1.33
N THR A 78 34.41 -18.98 -0.78
CA THR A 78 33.32 -18.13 -0.26
C THR A 78 32.32 -17.77 -1.35
N CYS A 79 32.78 -17.30 -2.51
CA CYS A 79 31.88 -16.97 -3.63
C CYS A 79 31.11 -18.20 -4.13
N ARG A 80 31.77 -19.35 -4.24
CA ARG A 80 31.13 -20.61 -4.67
C ARG A 80 30.10 -21.10 -3.64
N ALA A 81 30.42 -21.01 -2.35
CA ALA A 81 29.53 -21.39 -1.26
C ALA A 81 28.27 -20.51 -1.21
N ILE A 82 28.42 -19.19 -1.37
CA ILE A 82 27.28 -18.26 -1.43
C ILE A 82 26.42 -18.54 -2.68
N THR A 83 27.05 -18.77 -3.83
CA THR A 83 26.32 -19.08 -5.08
C THR A 83 25.49 -20.35 -4.95
N LYS A 84 25.98 -21.35 -4.21
CA LYS A 84 25.25 -22.59 -3.92
C LYS A 84 24.27 -22.48 -2.74
N GLY A 85 24.23 -21.35 -2.04
CA GLY A 85 23.41 -21.17 -0.83
C GLY A 85 23.85 -22.02 0.36
N GLN A 86 25.15 -22.37 0.44
CA GLN A 86 25.69 -23.25 1.48
C GLN A 86 26.44 -22.50 2.58
N LEU A 87 26.67 -21.19 2.42
CA LEU A 87 27.40 -20.40 3.41
C LEU A 87 26.45 -19.91 4.51
N ASN A 88 26.65 -20.40 5.74
CA ASN A 88 25.81 -20.05 6.90
C ASN A 88 25.87 -18.56 7.29
N ASP A 89 26.90 -17.83 6.84
CA ASP A 89 27.05 -16.40 7.09
C ASP A 89 26.25 -15.53 6.09
N VAL A 90 25.68 -16.12 5.02
CA VAL A 90 24.78 -15.42 4.10
C VAL A 90 23.43 -16.10 4.12
N ILE A 91 22.46 -15.45 4.74
CA ILE A 91 21.15 -16.03 5.03
C ILE A 91 20.11 -15.30 4.20
N GLU A 92 19.47 -16.02 3.28
CA GLU A 92 18.35 -15.54 2.47
C GLU A 92 17.04 -15.99 3.09
N ILE A 93 16.13 -15.05 3.32
CA ILE A 93 14.86 -15.25 4.00
C ILE A 93 13.78 -14.65 3.14
N ASP A 94 12.78 -15.46 2.80
CA ASP A 94 11.58 -14.98 2.13
C ASP A 94 10.55 -14.59 3.19
N ALA A 95 10.28 -13.29 3.31
CA ALA A 95 9.33 -12.77 4.28
C ALA A 95 7.89 -13.22 4.00
N ALA A 96 7.57 -13.67 2.78
CA ALA A 96 6.24 -14.21 2.48
C ALA A 96 5.97 -15.55 3.22
N SER A 97 7.03 -16.34 3.47
CA SER A 97 6.94 -17.60 4.21
C SER A 97 7.37 -17.50 5.67
N ASN A 98 8.06 -16.42 6.05
CA ASN A 98 8.60 -16.18 7.40
C ASN A 98 8.14 -14.80 7.93
N ASN A 99 6.84 -14.54 7.92
CA ASN A 99 6.27 -13.22 8.27
C ASN A 99 6.02 -12.99 9.77
N GLY A 100 6.18 -14.03 10.59
CA GLY A 100 5.90 -14.00 12.02
C GLY A 100 6.95 -13.25 12.83
N VAL A 101 6.55 -12.87 14.05
CA VAL A 101 7.39 -12.09 14.97
C VAL A 101 8.51 -12.95 15.56
N GLU A 102 8.23 -14.24 15.83
CA GLU A 102 9.20 -15.14 16.47
C GLU A 102 10.37 -15.48 15.54
N GLU A 103 10.10 -15.68 14.24
CA GLU A 103 11.15 -15.94 13.24
C GLU A 103 12.13 -14.76 13.16
N ILE A 104 11.61 -13.53 13.18
CA ILE A 104 12.45 -12.32 13.16
C ILE A 104 13.20 -12.11 14.47
N ARG A 105 12.62 -12.48 15.61
CA ARG A 105 13.33 -12.48 16.90
C ARG A 105 14.49 -13.48 16.90
N ASP A 106 14.27 -14.68 16.37
CA ASP A 106 15.32 -15.69 16.21
C ASP A 106 16.45 -15.18 15.32
N ILE A 107 16.12 -14.49 14.23
CA ILE A 107 17.09 -13.87 13.33
C ILE A 107 17.91 -12.80 14.06
N ARG A 108 17.24 -11.90 14.79
CA ARG A 108 17.89 -10.87 15.61
C ARG A 108 18.83 -11.50 16.64
N ASP A 109 18.39 -12.53 17.33
CA ASP A 109 19.19 -13.15 18.39
C ASP A 109 20.37 -13.92 17.82
N LYS A 110 20.21 -14.52 16.63
CA LYS A 110 21.32 -15.12 15.85
C LYS A 110 22.27 -14.07 15.24
N ALA A 111 21.80 -12.85 14.99
CA ALA A 111 22.61 -11.77 14.43
C ALA A 111 23.64 -11.23 15.44
N LYS A 112 23.44 -11.43 16.74
CA LYS A 112 24.40 -11.04 17.79
C LYS A 112 25.71 -11.84 17.75
N TYR A 113 25.71 -13.01 17.13
CA TYR A 113 26.90 -13.85 17.04
C TYR A 113 27.75 -13.45 15.83
N ALA A 114 29.08 -13.44 16.05
CA ALA A 114 30.05 -13.16 15.00
C ALA A 114 29.92 -14.14 13.81
N PRO A 115 30.33 -13.71 12.61
CA PRO A 115 30.46 -14.59 11.45
C PRO A 115 31.35 -15.82 11.74
N THR A 116 31.07 -16.95 11.09
CA THR A 116 31.83 -18.19 11.32
C THR A 116 33.04 -18.31 10.41
N VAL A 117 32.87 -18.03 9.13
CA VAL A 117 33.88 -18.20 8.07
C VAL A 117 34.10 -16.91 7.29
N ALA A 118 33.04 -16.15 7.04
CA ALA A 118 33.10 -14.90 6.30
C ALA A 118 33.51 -13.70 7.19
N ASP A 119 33.90 -12.59 6.58
CA ASP A 119 34.20 -11.36 7.32
C ASP A 119 32.91 -10.66 7.79
N TYR A 120 31.83 -10.76 7.01
CA TYR A 120 30.53 -10.19 7.28
C TYR A 120 29.41 -11.24 7.22
N LYS A 121 28.48 -11.15 8.18
CA LYS A 121 27.24 -11.91 8.18
C LYS A 121 26.14 -11.09 7.51
N VAL A 122 25.59 -11.60 6.43
CA VAL A 122 24.63 -10.87 5.58
C VAL A 122 23.26 -11.53 5.64
N TYR A 123 22.25 -10.76 6.04
CA TYR A 123 20.85 -11.17 6.02
C TYR A 123 20.15 -10.52 4.83
N ILE A 124 19.68 -11.33 3.89
CA ILE A 124 18.89 -10.89 2.74
C ILE A 124 17.43 -11.24 3.04
N ILE A 125 16.59 -10.24 3.26
CA ILE A 125 15.15 -10.42 3.50
C ILE A 125 14.41 -9.98 2.25
N ASP A 126 13.94 -10.95 1.46
CA ASP A 126 13.16 -10.70 0.25
C ASP A 126 11.67 -10.52 0.59
N GLU A 127 10.99 -9.74 -0.25
CA GLU A 127 9.60 -9.31 -0.05
C GLU A 127 9.27 -8.80 1.36
N VAL A 128 10.16 -7.98 1.94
CA VAL A 128 10.08 -7.52 3.34
C VAL A 128 8.75 -6.83 3.69
N HIS A 129 8.01 -6.31 2.71
CA HIS A 129 6.66 -5.75 2.91
C HIS A 129 5.63 -6.77 3.40
N MET A 130 5.93 -8.07 3.30
CA MET A 130 5.09 -9.16 3.79
C MET A 130 5.28 -9.43 5.30
N LEU A 131 6.26 -8.81 5.97
CA LEU A 131 6.43 -8.94 7.40
C LEU A 131 5.26 -8.32 8.18
N SER A 132 4.88 -8.97 9.28
CA SER A 132 3.93 -8.41 10.23
C SER A 132 4.46 -7.12 10.89
N THR A 133 3.57 -6.28 11.40
CA THR A 133 3.95 -5.05 12.13
C THR A 133 4.81 -5.36 13.36
N GLY A 134 4.49 -6.45 14.08
CA GLY A 134 5.30 -6.92 15.20
C GLY A 134 6.71 -7.36 14.79
N ALA A 135 6.85 -7.97 13.60
CA ALA A 135 8.14 -8.37 13.04
C ALA A 135 9.01 -7.15 12.67
N PHE A 136 8.43 -6.10 12.07
CA PHE A 136 9.15 -4.85 11.82
C PHE A 136 9.68 -4.23 13.12
N ASN A 137 8.87 -4.20 14.16
CA ASN A 137 9.30 -3.67 15.47
C ASN A 137 10.41 -4.51 16.11
N ALA A 138 10.39 -5.84 15.92
CA ALA A 138 11.47 -6.70 16.38
C ALA A 138 12.79 -6.42 15.66
N LEU A 139 12.73 -6.03 14.38
CA LEU A 139 13.91 -5.70 13.57
C LEU A 139 14.49 -4.31 13.93
N LEU A 140 13.65 -3.33 14.32
CA LEU A 140 14.05 -1.94 14.61
C LEU A 140 15.23 -1.86 15.57
N LYS A 141 15.18 -2.58 16.69
CA LYS A 141 16.26 -2.56 17.69
C LYS A 141 17.62 -2.97 17.09
N THR A 142 17.60 -3.90 16.16
CA THR A 142 18.82 -4.40 15.48
C THR A 142 19.32 -3.42 14.42
N LEU A 143 18.42 -2.65 13.80
CA LEU A 143 18.80 -1.63 12.83
C LEU A 143 19.31 -0.35 13.51
N GLU A 144 18.83 -0.06 14.72
CA GLU A 144 19.31 1.06 15.55
C GLU A 144 20.67 0.78 16.17
N GLU A 145 20.86 -0.43 16.69
CA GLU A 145 22.09 -0.88 17.33
C GLU A 145 22.67 -2.08 16.55
N PRO A 146 23.19 -1.85 15.32
CA PRO A 146 23.67 -2.94 14.48
C PRO A 146 24.89 -3.63 15.11
N PRO A 147 24.89 -4.98 15.19
CA PRO A 147 26.08 -5.71 15.59
C PRO A 147 27.24 -5.44 14.62
N GLN A 148 28.47 -5.47 15.12
CA GLN A 148 29.64 -5.37 14.26
C GLN A 148 29.65 -6.51 13.23
N ASN A 149 30.01 -6.19 12.00
CA ASN A 149 30.11 -7.12 10.87
C ASN A 149 28.79 -7.81 10.47
N VAL A 150 27.65 -7.22 10.79
CA VAL A 150 26.33 -7.67 10.31
C VAL A 150 25.77 -6.66 9.32
N ILE A 151 25.24 -7.17 8.20
CA ILE A 151 24.58 -6.35 7.19
C ILE A 151 23.19 -6.89 6.88
N PHE A 152 22.19 -6.02 6.92
CA PHE A 152 20.83 -6.31 6.46
C PHE A 152 20.61 -5.76 5.05
N ILE A 153 20.07 -6.60 4.16
CA ILE A 153 19.62 -6.19 2.83
C ILE A 153 18.15 -6.55 2.72
N LEU A 154 17.30 -5.52 2.75
CA LEU A 154 15.85 -5.64 2.66
C LEU A 154 15.44 -5.40 1.21
N ALA A 155 14.72 -6.33 0.59
CA ALA A 155 14.20 -6.17 -0.76
C ALA A 155 12.67 -6.12 -0.76
N THR A 156 12.08 -5.20 -1.51
CA THR A 156 10.61 -5.06 -1.60
C THR A 156 10.15 -4.56 -2.97
N THR A 157 9.00 -5.06 -3.44
CA THR A 157 8.25 -4.48 -4.55
C THR A 157 7.34 -3.33 -4.14
N GLU A 158 6.99 -3.23 -2.86
CA GLU A 158 6.00 -2.29 -2.34
C GLU A 158 6.62 -1.39 -1.25
N PRO A 159 7.39 -0.34 -1.63
CA PRO A 159 8.08 0.52 -0.67
C PRO A 159 7.11 1.29 0.25
N HIS A 160 5.88 1.54 -0.20
CA HIS A 160 4.86 2.26 0.56
C HIS A 160 4.30 1.48 1.75
N LYS A 161 4.47 0.14 1.77
CA LYS A 161 4.10 -0.71 2.92
C LYS A 161 5.19 -0.76 4.00
N ILE A 162 6.37 -0.22 3.71
CA ILE A 162 7.49 -0.23 4.65
C ILE A 162 7.36 0.95 5.61
N PRO A 163 7.42 0.74 6.94
CA PRO A 163 7.39 1.84 7.91
C PRO A 163 8.52 2.85 7.66
N LEU A 164 8.22 4.15 7.77
CA LEU A 164 9.21 5.22 7.64
C LEU A 164 10.39 5.06 8.62
N THR A 165 10.14 4.46 9.80
CA THR A 165 11.14 4.14 10.81
C THR A 165 12.22 3.17 10.30
N ILE A 166 11.87 2.25 9.40
CA ILE A 166 12.84 1.36 8.74
C ILE A 166 13.55 2.11 7.62
N ILE A 167 12.80 2.84 6.80
CA ILE A 167 13.37 3.57 5.65
C ILE A 167 14.46 4.54 6.12
N SER A 168 14.23 5.29 7.20
CA SER A 168 15.22 6.27 7.72
C SER A 168 16.51 5.65 8.24
N ARG A 169 16.51 4.35 8.58
CA ARG A 169 17.66 3.61 9.10
C ARG A 169 18.35 2.75 8.03
N THR A 170 17.91 2.84 6.78
CA THR A 170 18.45 2.03 5.68
C THR A 170 18.97 2.92 4.55
N GLN A 171 20.02 2.46 3.87
CA GLN A 171 20.42 3.09 2.62
C GLN A 171 19.51 2.59 1.49
N ARG A 172 18.65 3.48 1.00
CA ARG A 172 17.65 3.15 -0.03
C ARG A 172 18.23 3.20 -1.45
N PHE A 173 17.95 2.14 -2.22
CA PHE A 173 18.26 2.03 -3.65
C PHE A 173 16.99 1.69 -4.43
N ASP A 174 16.62 2.57 -5.37
CA ASP A 174 15.40 2.43 -6.18
C ASP A 174 15.72 1.85 -7.56
N PHE A 175 15.48 0.55 -7.71
CA PHE A 175 15.59 -0.19 -8.96
C PHE A 175 14.45 0.22 -9.90
N LYS A 176 14.81 0.63 -11.12
CA LYS A 176 13.85 1.08 -12.14
C LYS A 176 13.45 -0.07 -13.05
N ARG A 177 12.34 0.08 -13.77
CA ARG A 177 12.00 -0.84 -14.88
C ARG A 177 13.17 -0.87 -15.87
N ILE A 178 13.55 -2.05 -16.31
CA ILE A 178 14.63 -2.23 -17.27
C ILE A 178 14.12 -1.75 -18.64
N SER A 179 14.94 -0.99 -19.36
CA SER A 179 14.56 -0.53 -20.70
C SER A 179 14.42 -1.72 -21.66
N LEU A 180 13.50 -1.60 -22.63
CA LEU A 180 13.26 -2.62 -23.64
C LEU A 180 14.55 -3.02 -24.36
N GLN A 181 15.38 -2.04 -24.74
CA GLN A 181 16.68 -2.28 -25.38
C GLN A 181 17.65 -3.08 -24.49
N ALA A 182 17.68 -2.81 -23.18
CA ALA A 182 18.54 -3.55 -22.25
C ALA A 182 18.05 -5.00 -22.03
N ILE A 183 16.73 -5.23 -22.05
CA ILE A 183 16.17 -6.59 -22.00
C ILE A 183 16.53 -7.35 -23.27
N ILE A 184 16.31 -6.77 -24.45
CA ILE A 184 16.64 -7.39 -25.73
C ILE A 184 18.13 -7.72 -25.79
N ALA A 185 19.01 -6.76 -25.50
CA ALA A 185 20.46 -6.98 -25.51
C ALA A 185 20.87 -8.14 -24.59
N ARG A 186 20.23 -8.26 -23.41
CA ARG A 186 20.50 -9.37 -22.49
C ARG A 186 19.97 -10.71 -23.01
N MET A 187 18.78 -10.75 -23.60
CA MET A 187 18.24 -11.97 -24.21
C MET A 187 19.07 -12.43 -25.41
N THR A 188 19.46 -11.50 -26.29
CA THR A 188 20.37 -11.76 -27.41
C THR A 188 21.67 -12.39 -26.93
N TYR A 189 22.33 -11.79 -25.94
CA TYR A 189 23.55 -12.35 -25.35
C TYR A 189 23.32 -13.79 -24.86
N ILE A 190 22.23 -14.07 -24.16
CA ILE A 190 21.94 -15.41 -23.62
C ILE A 190 21.72 -16.41 -24.75
N LEU A 191 20.92 -16.07 -25.76
CA LEU A 191 20.63 -16.96 -26.89
C LEU A 191 21.88 -17.26 -27.73
N GLU A 192 22.75 -16.26 -27.93
CA GLU A 192 24.03 -16.46 -28.60
C GLU A 192 24.96 -17.40 -27.82
N GLN A 193 24.97 -17.34 -26.48
CA GLN A 193 25.78 -18.23 -25.65
C GLN A 193 25.23 -19.66 -25.58
N GLU A 194 23.90 -19.82 -25.66
CA GLU A 194 23.24 -21.13 -25.72
C GLU A 194 23.15 -21.69 -27.15
N GLU A 195 23.67 -20.96 -28.16
CA GLU A 195 23.63 -21.31 -29.59
C GLU A 195 22.21 -21.52 -30.16
N ILE A 196 21.22 -20.83 -29.60
CA ILE A 196 19.81 -20.91 -30.01
C ILE A 196 19.52 -19.87 -31.11
N ARG A 197 18.86 -20.28 -32.19
CA ARG A 197 18.48 -19.37 -33.28
C ARG A 197 17.27 -18.53 -32.89
N PHE A 198 17.22 -17.27 -33.32
CA PHE A 198 16.10 -16.38 -33.02
C PHE A 198 15.86 -15.35 -34.12
N GLU A 199 14.62 -14.90 -34.21
CA GLU A 199 14.22 -13.74 -35.01
C GLU A 199 14.30 -12.46 -34.16
N PRO A 200 14.95 -11.38 -34.59
CA PRO A 200 15.08 -10.16 -33.79
C PRO A 200 13.73 -9.57 -33.32
N GLU A 201 12.70 -9.77 -34.13
CA GLU A 201 11.33 -9.31 -33.85
C GLU A 201 10.65 -10.08 -32.72
N SER A 202 10.97 -11.37 -32.55
CA SER A 202 10.40 -12.20 -31.48
C SER A 202 10.87 -11.70 -30.11
N LEU A 203 12.12 -11.23 -30.01
CA LEU A 203 12.66 -10.64 -28.79
C LEU A 203 11.99 -9.33 -28.39
N GLN A 204 11.51 -8.55 -29.36
CA GLN A 204 10.75 -7.33 -29.06
C GLN A 204 9.42 -7.66 -28.39
N ILE A 205 8.72 -8.68 -28.89
CA ILE A 205 7.43 -9.15 -28.34
C ILE A 205 7.65 -9.63 -26.90
N VAL A 206 8.66 -10.47 -26.67
CA VAL A 206 9.00 -10.98 -25.32
C VAL A 206 9.39 -9.84 -24.38
N ALA A 207 10.20 -8.87 -24.84
CA ALA A 207 10.64 -7.76 -24.00
C ALA A 207 9.49 -6.83 -23.59
N ARG A 208 8.51 -6.61 -24.48
CA ARG A 208 7.29 -5.83 -24.18
C ARG A 208 6.42 -6.57 -23.17
N ALA A 209 6.16 -7.85 -23.40
CA ALA A 209 5.36 -8.69 -22.51
C ALA A 209 5.96 -8.85 -21.10
N ALA A 210 7.26 -8.57 -20.94
CA ALA A 210 7.95 -8.62 -19.66
C ALA A 210 7.85 -7.33 -18.81
N GLU A 211 7.28 -6.24 -19.35
CA GLU A 211 7.03 -4.98 -18.64
C GLU A 211 8.23 -4.41 -17.82
N GLY A 212 9.45 -4.62 -18.31
CA GLY A 212 10.65 -4.13 -17.62
C GLY A 212 11.25 -5.08 -16.58
N GLY A 213 10.77 -6.33 -16.48
CA GLY A 213 11.28 -7.38 -15.59
C GLY A 213 12.09 -8.45 -16.33
N MET A 214 13.40 -8.56 -16.06
CA MET A 214 14.26 -9.55 -16.73
C MET A 214 13.89 -11.00 -16.39
N ARG A 215 13.43 -11.25 -15.16
CA ARG A 215 13.01 -12.60 -14.74
C ARG A 215 11.83 -13.09 -15.59
N ASP A 216 10.86 -12.21 -15.82
CA ASP A 216 9.65 -12.54 -16.57
C ASP A 216 9.98 -12.65 -18.07
N ALA A 217 10.84 -11.77 -18.60
CA ALA A 217 11.39 -11.90 -19.96
C ALA A 217 12.05 -13.26 -20.22
N LEU A 218 12.95 -13.69 -19.33
CA LEU A 218 13.61 -15.00 -19.45
C LEU A 218 12.66 -16.17 -19.27
N SER A 219 11.59 -16.02 -18.47
CA SER A 219 10.59 -17.08 -18.29
C SER A 219 9.73 -17.25 -19.55
N ILE A 220 9.35 -16.15 -20.19
CA ILE A 220 8.63 -16.15 -21.47
C ILE A 220 9.54 -16.71 -22.57
N LEU A 221 10.82 -16.31 -22.60
CA LEU A 221 11.79 -16.83 -23.56
C LEU A 221 11.99 -18.35 -23.43
N ASP A 222 12.10 -18.86 -22.20
CA ASP A 222 12.20 -20.29 -21.88
C ASP A 222 11.00 -21.09 -22.44
N GLN A 223 9.81 -20.52 -22.30
CA GLN A 223 8.57 -21.08 -22.85
C GLN A 223 8.55 -21.03 -24.39
N ALA A 224 8.99 -19.93 -25.00
CA ALA A 224 9.06 -19.79 -26.45
C ALA A 224 10.07 -20.75 -27.09
N ILE A 225 11.20 -21.01 -26.41
CA ILE A 225 12.17 -22.03 -26.81
C ILE A 225 11.54 -23.42 -26.70
N SER A 226 10.83 -23.71 -25.61
CA SER A 226 10.20 -25.03 -25.40
C SER A 226 9.09 -25.34 -26.42
N TYR A 227 8.46 -24.31 -26.99
CA TYR A 227 7.43 -24.44 -28.01
C TYR A 227 8.01 -24.67 -29.41
N GLY A 228 9.21 -24.15 -29.69
CA GLY A 228 9.91 -24.30 -30.97
C GLY A 228 10.90 -25.46 -30.99
N GLU A 229 11.24 -25.94 -32.19
CA GLU A 229 12.39 -26.84 -32.40
C GLU A 229 13.69 -26.00 -32.43
N ASP A 230 14.18 -25.59 -31.26
CA ASP A 230 15.45 -24.86 -31.06
C ASP A 230 15.56 -23.50 -31.78
N THR A 231 14.43 -22.90 -32.18
CA THR A 231 14.36 -21.57 -32.79
C THR A 231 13.24 -20.73 -32.18
N VAL A 232 13.57 -19.50 -31.78
CA VAL A 232 12.61 -18.52 -31.24
C VAL A 232 12.05 -17.66 -32.37
N THR A 233 10.90 -18.08 -32.91
CA THR A 233 10.17 -17.37 -33.98
C THR A 233 9.17 -16.35 -33.41
N VAL A 234 8.72 -15.41 -34.25
CA VAL A 234 7.64 -14.47 -33.92
C VAL A 234 6.36 -15.20 -33.54
N GLU A 235 6.00 -16.26 -34.26
CA GLU A 235 4.79 -17.07 -33.99
C GLU A 235 4.82 -17.71 -32.60
N ASN A 236 5.97 -18.26 -32.20
CA ASN A 236 6.15 -18.86 -30.87
C ASN A 236 6.06 -17.80 -29.78
N ALA A 237 6.69 -16.63 -30.00
CA ALA A 237 6.62 -15.53 -29.05
C ALA A 237 5.18 -15.04 -28.85
N LEU A 238 4.41 -14.83 -29.94
CA LEU A 238 3.01 -14.42 -29.87
C LEU A 238 2.12 -15.46 -29.18
N SER A 239 2.34 -16.75 -29.48
CA SER A 239 1.58 -17.84 -28.88
C SER A 239 1.80 -17.93 -27.37
N VAL A 240 3.04 -17.76 -26.91
CA VAL A 240 3.39 -17.80 -25.48
C VAL A 240 2.95 -16.53 -24.75
N THR A 241 3.11 -15.36 -25.36
CA THR A 241 2.64 -14.11 -24.75
C THR A 241 1.14 -13.92 -24.91
N GLY A 242 0.44 -14.77 -25.65
CA GLY A 242 -0.98 -14.58 -25.98
C GLY A 242 -1.26 -13.23 -26.66
N SER A 243 -0.22 -12.59 -27.22
CA SER A 243 -0.32 -11.29 -27.89
C SER A 243 -0.91 -11.47 -29.28
N LEU A 244 -1.53 -10.40 -29.79
CA LEU A 244 -2.09 -10.42 -31.12
C LEU A 244 -1.08 -9.98 -32.18
N THR A 245 -1.28 -10.47 -33.40
CA THR A 245 -0.63 -9.90 -34.57
C THR A 245 -1.20 -8.51 -34.83
N GLN A 246 -0.37 -7.61 -35.34
CA GLN A 246 -0.80 -6.27 -35.75
C GLN A 246 -1.94 -6.33 -36.77
N GLU A 247 -1.94 -7.32 -37.66
CA GLU A 247 -3.01 -7.56 -38.63
C GLU A 247 -4.39 -7.75 -37.95
N LYS A 248 -4.47 -8.60 -36.92
CA LYS A 248 -5.73 -8.82 -36.18
C LYS A 248 -6.19 -7.57 -35.42
N LEU A 249 -5.25 -6.80 -34.87
CA LEU A 249 -5.57 -5.51 -34.24
C LEU A 249 -6.15 -4.54 -35.28
N ILE A 250 -5.52 -4.42 -36.44
CA ILE A 250 -5.99 -3.58 -37.55
C ILE A 250 -7.37 -4.05 -38.04
N ASP A 251 -7.59 -5.35 -38.25
CA ASP A 251 -8.89 -5.87 -38.69
C ASP A 251 -10.01 -5.56 -37.70
N TYR A 252 -9.72 -5.66 -36.40
CA TYR A 252 -10.67 -5.33 -35.35
C TYR A 252 -10.94 -3.81 -35.26
N PHE A 253 -9.91 -2.96 -35.35
CA PHE A 253 -10.08 -1.51 -35.45
C PHE A 253 -10.85 -1.10 -36.70
N SER A 254 -10.60 -1.76 -37.83
CA SER A 254 -11.36 -1.55 -39.06
C SER A 254 -12.84 -1.86 -38.85
N ALA A 255 -13.18 -2.94 -38.12
CA ALA A 255 -14.57 -3.25 -37.80
C ALA A 255 -15.22 -2.16 -36.91
N ILE A 256 -14.48 -1.63 -35.93
CA ILE A 256 -14.93 -0.49 -35.10
C ILE A 256 -15.21 0.74 -35.96
N LEU A 257 -14.26 1.09 -36.83
CA LEU A 257 -14.31 2.28 -37.68
C LEU A 257 -15.46 2.24 -38.69
N HIS A 258 -15.73 1.06 -39.25
CA HIS A 258 -16.79 0.86 -40.23
C HIS A 258 -18.15 0.53 -39.58
N HIS A 259 -18.26 0.59 -38.24
CA HIS A 259 -19.47 0.28 -37.48
C HIS A 259 -20.00 -1.15 -37.70
N ASP A 260 -19.12 -2.08 -38.05
CA ASP A 260 -19.47 -3.47 -38.34
C ASP A 260 -19.40 -4.33 -37.06
N THR A 261 -20.55 -4.40 -36.37
CA THR A 261 -20.67 -5.14 -35.11
C THR A 261 -20.57 -6.65 -35.31
N GLU A 262 -21.10 -7.18 -36.42
CA GLU A 262 -21.09 -8.61 -36.71
C GLU A 262 -19.65 -9.09 -36.96
N LYS A 263 -18.90 -8.36 -37.78
CA LYS A 263 -17.48 -8.65 -38.02
C LYS A 263 -16.65 -8.47 -36.75
N GLY A 264 -16.89 -7.42 -35.96
CA GLY A 264 -16.18 -7.18 -34.71
C GLY A 264 -16.36 -8.31 -33.69
N LEU A 265 -17.60 -8.78 -33.49
CA LEU A 265 -17.90 -9.91 -32.59
C LEU A 265 -17.33 -11.23 -33.13
N SER A 266 -17.36 -11.46 -34.44
CA SER A 266 -16.78 -12.65 -35.07
C SER A 266 -15.25 -12.71 -34.87
N LEU A 267 -14.57 -11.58 -35.07
CA LEU A 267 -13.12 -11.46 -34.84
C LEU A 267 -12.78 -11.67 -33.36
N LEU A 268 -13.56 -11.09 -32.45
CA LEU A 268 -13.38 -11.32 -31.01
C LEU A 268 -13.50 -12.80 -30.66
N GLN A 269 -14.52 -13.49 -31.19
CA GLN A 269 -14.72 -14.91 -30.94
C GLN A 269 -13.56 -15.75 -31.48
N GLU A 270 -13.04 -15.43 -32.67
CA GLU A 270 -11.86 -16.09 -33.24
C GLU A 270 -10.63 -15.90 -32.34
N ILE A 271 -10.38 -14.67 -31.89
CA ILE A 271 -9.26 -14.32 -31.01
C ILE A 271 -9.33 -15.10 -29.68
N LEU A 272 -10.51 -15.16 -29.07
CA LEU A 272 -10.70 -15.89 -27.80
C LEU A 272 -10.63 -17.41 -28.00
N ALA A 273 -11.13 -17.93 -29.13
CA ALA A 273 -11.06 -19.35 -29.46
C ALA A 273 -9.62 -19.85 -29.69
N GLU A 274 -8.72 -18.98 -30.14
CA GLU A 274 -7.27 -19.24 -30.23
C GLU A 274 -6.58 -19.32 -28.85
N GLY A 275 -7.31 -19.14 -27.75
CA GLY A 275 -6.79 -19.23 -26.39
C GLY A 275 -6.02 -17.98 -25.95
N LYS A 276 -6.22 -16.84 -26.63
CA LYS A 276 -5.60 -15.57 -26.26
C LYS A 276 -6.28 -14.97 -25.04
N ASP A 277 -5.48 -14.32 -24.19
CA ASP A 277 -5.95 -13.75 -22.94
C ASP A 277 -6.79 -12.48 -23.19
N ALA A 278 -8.00 -12.47 -22.65
CA ALA A 278 -8.95 -11.36 -22.78
C ALA A 278 -8.41 -10.04 -22.21
N ALA A 279 -7.70 -10.08 -21.08
CA ALA A 279 -7.17 -8.87 -20.45
C ALA A 279 -6.00 -8.30 -21.25
N ARG A 280 -5.13 -9.17 -21.79
CA ARG A 280 -4.07 -8.77 -22.73
C ARG A 280 -4.63 -8.18 -24.02
N PHE A 281 -5.72 -8.74 -24.55
CA PHE A 281 -6.38 -8.14 -25.73
C PHE A 281 -6.81 -6.69 -25.47
N VAL A 282 -7.48 -6.41 -24.35
CA VAL A 282 -7.88 -5.04 -24.00
C VAL A 282 -6.67 -4.13 -23.85
N GLU A 283 -5.60 -4.61 -23.23
CA GLU A 283 -4.36 -3.85 -23.07
C GLU A 283 -3.69 -3.53 -24.41
N ASP A 284 -3.53 -4.52 -25.29
CA ASP A 284 -2.99 -4.35 -26.64
C ASP A 284 -3.82 -3.31 -27.43
N MET A 285 -5.15 -3.36 -27.30
CA MET A 285 -6.07 -2.40 -27.93
C MET A 285 -5.90 -0.97 -27.39
N ILE A 286 -5.68 -0.81 -26.08
CA ILE A 286 -5.40 0.50 -25.47
C ILE A 286 -4.05 1.05 -25.95
N LEU A 287 -3.01 0.20 -25.94
CA LEU A 287 -1.67 0.60 -26.37
C LEU A 287 -1.63 0.93 -27.86
N PHE A 288 -2.31 0.15 -28.69
CA PHE A 288 -2.43 0.43 -30.13
C PHE A 288 -3.21 1.73 -30.39
N SER A 289 -4.31 1.98 -29.66
CA SER A 289 -5.03 3.27 -29.73
C SER A 289 -4.12 4.45 -29.38
N ARG A 290 -3.30 4.29 -28.34
CA ARG A 290 -2.33 5.29 -27.90
C ARG A 290 -1.26 5.53 -28.97
N ASP A 291 -0.74 4.47 -29.57
CA ASP A 291 0.26 4.55 -30.64
C ASP A 291 -0.28 5.31 -31.85
N LEU A 292 -1.54 5.07 -32.25
CA LEU A 292 -2.22 5.84 -33.30
C LEU A 292 -2.30 7.34 -32.93
N LEU A 293 -2.74 7.68 -31.72
CA LEU A 293 -2.80 9.07 -31.24
C LEU A 293 -1.42 9.75 -31.23
N VAL A 294 -0.39 9.07 -30.73
CA VAL A 294 0.97 9.60 -30.68
C VAL A 294 1.52 9.83 -32.08
N TYR A 295 1.30 8.89 -32.99
CA TYR A 295 1.72 9.01 -34.38
C TYR A 295 1.02 10.17 -35.10
N GLN A 296 -0.30 10.35 -34.90
CA GLN A 296 -1.05 11.48 -35.46
C GLN A 296 -0.53 12.85 -35.01
N GLN A 297 -0.09 12.97 -33.75
CA GLN A 297 0.38 14.23 -33.17
C GLN A 297 1.88 14.49 -33.38
N ALA A 298 2.69 13.42 -33.42
CA ALA A 298 4.13 13.51 -33.54
C ALA A 298 4.71 12.39 -34.44
N PRO A 299 4.49 12.44 -35.77
CA PRO A 299 4.97 11.40 -36.70
C PRO A 299 6.49 11.21 -36.66
N ALA A 300 7.24 12.28 -36.37
CA ALA A 300 8.69 12.28 -36.28
C ALA A 300 9.26 11.54 -35.04
N LYS A 301 8.40 11.07 -34.14
CA LYS A 301 8.77 10.33 -32.91
C LYS A 301 8.24 8.90 -32.93
N SER A 302 8.29 8.24 -34.08
CA SER A 302 7.88 6.83 -34.25
C SER A 302 8.66 5.85 -33.36
N GLU A 303 9.84 6.23 -32.88
CA GLU A 303 10.62 5.46 -31.89
C GLU A 303 9.95 5.34 -30.51
N ILE A 304 8.93 6.16 -30.21
CA ILE A 304 8.17 6.12 -28.95
C ILE A 304 7.04 5.08 -29.01
N LEU A 305 6.69 4.59 -30.19
CA LEU A 305 5.63 3.61 -30.34
C LEU A 305 6.03 2.30 -29.64
N GLU A 306 5.13 1.80 -28.79
CA GLU A 306 5.44 0.63 -27.96
C GLU A 306 4.93 -0.66 -28.58
N THR A 307 3.90 -0.61 -29.43
CA THR A 307 3.22 -1.78 -29.98
C THR A 307 3.32 -1.81 -31.50
N ALA A 308 2.93 -0.71 -32.16
CA ALA A 308 2.76 -0.68 -33.61
C ALA A 308 4.09 -0.62 -34.38
N ARG A 309 4.16 -1.39 -35.46
CA ARG A 309 5.09 -1.17 -36.56
C ARG A 309 4.47 -0.14 -37.50
N VAL A 310 5.23 0.89 -37.85
CA VAL A 310 4.79 1.88 -38.84
C VAL A 310 4.88 1.26 -40.22
N ASP A 311 3.78 0.64 -40.65
CA ASP A 311 3.58 0.16 -42.01
C ASP A 311 2.53 1.01 -42.76
N GLU A 312 2.31 0.70 -44.03
CA GLU A 312 1.35 1.44 -44.87
C GLU A 312 -0.08 1.32 -44.32
N THR A 313 -0.44 0.16 -43.78
CA THR A 313 -1.76 -0.12 -43.18
C THR A 313 -2.00 0.68 -41.90
N PHE A 314 -1.01 0.75 -40.99
CA PHE A 314 -1.06 1.56 -39.78
C PHE A 314 -1.15 3.05 -40.12
N THR A 315 -0.36 3.47 -41.12
CA THR A 315 -0.39 4.87 -41.58
C THR A 315 -1.75 5.24 -42.17
N ALA A 316 -2.34 4.37 -43.01
CA ALA A 316 -3.67 4.59 -43.56
C ALA A 316 -4.74 4.67 -42.46
N MET A 317 -4.72 3.74 -41.51
CA MET A 317 -5.64 3.74 -40.37
C MET A 317 -5.51 5.00 -39.51
N SER A 318 -4.29 5.46 -39.27
CA SER A 318 -4.03 6.70 -38.52
C SER A 318 -4.58 7.94 -39.20
N GLN A 319 -4.78 7.93 -40.52
CA GLN A 319 -5.38 9.05 -41.26
C GLN A 319 -6.91 9.00 -41.27
N GLU A 320 -7.47 7.79 -41.17
CA GLU A 320 -8.92 7.55 -41.24
C GLU A 320 -9.62 7.75 -39.89
N ILE A 321 -8.99 7.35 -38.79
CA ILE A 321 -9.58 7.43 -37.45
C ILE A 321 -9.43 8.84 -36.83
N SER A 322 -10.52 9.37 -36.27
CA SER A 322 -10.48 10.67 -35.58
C SER A 322 -9.91 10.56 -34.16
N ASN A 323 -9.23 11.62 -33.70
CA ASN A 323 -8.71 11.69 -32.32
C ASN A 323 -9.82 11.52 -31.28
N THR A 324 -11.01 12.07 -31.52
CA THR A 324 -12.17 11.96 -30.62
C THR A 324 -12.60 10.50 -30.46
N ALA A 325 -12.66 9.75 -31.58
CA ALA A 325 -12.98 8.33 -31.55
C ALA A 325 -11.92 7.52 -30.79
N LEU A 326 -10.63 7.85 -30.96
CA LEU A 326 -9.54 7.21 -30.20
C LEU A 326 -9.64 7.48 -28.69
N TYR A 327 -9.93 8.72 -28.27
CA TYR A 327 -10.11 9.04 -26.85
C TYR A 327 -11.29 8.28 -26.23
N GLU A 328 -12.42 8.22 -26.92
CA GLU A 328 -13.59 7.47 -26.46
C GLU A 328 -13.33 5.95 -26.45
N THR A 329 -12.60 5.43 -27.44
CA THR A 329 -12.17 4.02 -27.49
C THR A 329 -11.32 3.67 -26.26
N ILE A 330 -10.29 4.47 -25.98
CA ILE A 330 -9.44 4.29 -24.79
C ILE A 330 -10.25 4.37 -23.50
N LYS A 331 -11.25 5.25 -23.43
CA LYS A 331 -12.13 5.36 -22.26
C LYS A 331 -12.94 4.09 -22.04
N ILE A 332 -13.63 3.60 -23.08
CA ILE A 332 -14.46 2.39 -23.00
C ILE A 332 -13.60 1.17 -22.65
N LEU A 333 -12.44 1.03 -23.27
CA LEU A 333 -11.51 -0.07 -22.99
C LEU A 333 -10.96 -0.03 -21.55
N ASN A 334 -10.61 1.16 -21.03
CA ASN A 334 -10.17 1.29 -19.63
C ASN A 334 -11.27 0.96 -18.62
N GLU A 335 -12.52 1.38 -18.88
CA GLU A 335 -13.67 1.01 -18.06
C GLU A 335 -13.87 -0.51 -18.08
N THR A 336 -13.84 -1.11 -19.26
CA THR A 336 -13.94 -2.57 -19.46
C THR A 336 -12.83 -3.32 -18.73
N GLN A 337 -11.57 -2.86 -18.83
CA GLN A 337 -10.42 -3.46 -18.15
C GLN A 337 -10.58 -3.46 -16.62
N ARG A 338 -11.21 -2.42 -16.04
CA ARG A 338 -11.48 -2.35 -14.60
C ARG A 338 -12.60 -3.32 -14.20
N GLU A 339 -13.66 -3.42 -14.99
CA GLU A 339 -14.79 -4.31 -14.71
C GLU A 339 -14.39 -5.79 -14.84
N MET A 340 -13.54 -6.13 -15.81
CA MET A 340 -13.01 -7.48 -16.01
C MET A 340 -12.25 -8.02 -14.79
N LYS A 341 -11.60 -7.15 -14.00
CA LYS A 341 -10.87 -7.56 -12.77
C LYS A 341 -11.79 -8.03 -11.64
N LEU A 342 -13.10 -7.73 -11.71
CA LEU A 342 -14.07 -8.01 -10.66
C LEU A 342 -15.01 -9.19 -11.01
N THR A 343 -14.84 -9.81 -12.18
CA THR A 343 -15.72 -10.84 -12.71
C THR A 343 -14.94 -12.09 -13.14
N ASN A 344 -15.65 -13.21 -13.26
CA ASN A 344 -15.13 -14.46 -13.84
C ASN A 344 -15.53 -14.64 -15.31
N HIS A 345 -16.35 -13.74 -15.87
CA HIS A 345 -16.85 -13.77 -17.24
C HIS A 345 -16.33 -12.54 -18.01
N ALA A 346 -15.02 -12.52 -18.27
CA ALA A 346 -14.35 -11.39 -18.90
C ALA A 346 -14.70 -11.23 -20.41
N ASP A 347 -15.06 -12.34 -21.05
CA ASP A 347 -15.59 -12.46 -22.41
C ASP A 347 -16.85 -11.62 -22.63
N VAL A 348 -17.83 -11.71 -21.73
CA VAL A 348 -19.10 -10.96 -21.83
C VAL A 348 -18.86 -9.44 -21.83
N TYR A 349 -17.93 -8.96 -20.99
CA TYR A 349 -17.60 -7.54 -20.93
C TYR A 349 -16.90 -7.07 -22.21
N LEU A 350 -16.07 -7.93 -22.81
CA LEU A 350 -15.46 -7.67 -24.11
C LEU A 350 -16.47 -7.63 -25.25
N GLU A 351 -17.44 -8.54 -25.28
CA GLU A 351 -18.53 -8.51 -26.28
C GLU A 351 -19.34 -7.21 -26.16
N VAL A 352 -19.72 -6.84 -24.94
CA VAL A 352 -20.43 -5.58 -24.68
C VAL A 352 -19.59 -4.37 -25.06
N ALA A 353 -18.28 -4.39 -24.77
CA ALA A 353 -17.36 -3.33 -25.19
C ALA A 353 -17.27 -3.24 -26.72
N THR A 354 -17.20 -4.37 -27.42
CA THR A 354 -17.19 -4.43 -28.89
C THR A 354 -18.42 -3.76 -29.47
N VAL A 355 -19.61 -4.10 -28.95
CA VAL A 355 -20.88 -3.50 -29.37
C VAL A 355 -20.92 -1.99 -29.07
N LYS A 356 -20.41 -1.56 -27.91
CA LYS A 356 -20.33 -0.14 -27.57
C LYS A 356 -19.41 0.62 -28.53
N LEU A 357 -18.25 0.05 -28.84
CA LEU A 357 -17.23 0.65 -29.71
C LEU A 357 -17.74 0.81 -31.15
N THR A 358 -18.39 -0.23 -31.69
CA THR A 358 -18.94 -0.17 -33.06
C THR A 358 -20.15 0.75 -33.18
N GLN A 359 -20.80 1.14 -32.07
CA GLN A 359 -21.97 2.04 -32.07
C GLN A 359 -21.63 3.51 -31.78
N MET A 360 -20.36 3.89 -31.64
CA MET A 360 -19.94 5.23 -31.21
C MET A 360 -20.44 6.38 -32.11
N GLN A 361 -20.70 6.17 -33.41
CA GLN A 361 -21.30 7.21 -34.28
C GLN A 361 -22.82 7.37 -34.14
N ALA A 362 -23.56 6.40 -33.59
CA ALA A 362 -25.01 6.50 -33.50
C ALA A 362 -25.47 7.67 -32.58
N ASN A 363 -24.60 8.15 -31.69
CA ASN A 363 -24.88 9.25 -30.78
C ASN A 363 -24.40 10.64 -31.25
N THR A 364 -23.70 10.75 -32.38
CA THR A 364 -23.33 12.05 -32.97
C THR A 364 -24.18 12.42 -34.20
N ALA A 365 -25.02 11.50 -34.69
CA ALA A 365 -25.89 11.70 -35.85
C ALA A 365 -27.39 11.44 -35.58
N SER A 366 -27.89 11.74 -34.38
CA SER A 366 -29.32 12.05 -34.21
C SER A 366 -29.49 13.57 -34.09
N PRO A 367 -30.24 14.25 -34.99
CA PRO A 367 -30.71 15.58 -34.67
C PRO A 367 -31.60 15.44 -33.43
N LEU A 368 -31.19 16.07 -32.33
CA LEU A 368 -32.02 16.25 -31.14
C LEU A 368 -33.45 16.64 -31.55
N PRO A 369 -34.51 16.09 -30.92
CA PRO A 369 -35.83 16.67 -31.04
C PRO A 369 -35.74 18.13 -30.60
N THR A 370 -36.08 19.06 -31.50
CA THR A 370 -35.98 20.51 -31.33
C THR A 370 -37.02 21.08 -30.34
N GLU A 371 -37.33 20.36 -29.25
CA GLU A 371 -38.33 20.78 -28.27
C GLU A 371 -37.72 21.19 -26.92
N GLU A 372 -36.56 20.66 -26.52
CA GLU A 372 -35.98 21.00 -25.20
C GLU A 372 -35.23 22.35 -25.17
N LYS A 373 -34.68 22.82 -26.30
CA LYS A 373 -34.02 24.15 -26.33
C LYS A 373 -35.00 25.33 -26.30
N ALA A 374 -36.26 25.12 -26.65
CA ALA A 374 -37.29 26.16 -26.56
C ALA A 374 -37.78 26.36 -25.11
N ALA A 375 -37.91 25.26 -24.36
CA ALA A 375 -38.37 25.30 -22.97
C ALA A 375 -37.35 25.97 -22.02
N ASP A 376 -36.05 25.75 -22.24
CA ASP A 376 -35.01 26.39 -21.42
C ASP A 376 -34.79 27.86 -21.80
N SER A 377 -34.90 28.24 -23.08
CA SER A 377 -34.83 29.67 -23.46
C SER A 377 -36.01 30.47 -22.91
N GLN A 378 -37.21 29.88 -22.84
CA GLN A 378 -38.38 30.54 -22.25
C GLN A 378 -38.28 30.65 -20.73
N LYS A 379 -37.78 29.61 -20.04
CA LYS A 379 -37.54 29.66 -18.59
C LYS A 379 -36.45 30.66 -18.22
N VAL A 380 -35.36 30.73 -18.99
CA VAL A 380 -34.29 31.70 -18.77
C VAL A 380 -34.79 33.12 -18.98
N GLN A 381 -35.60 33.39 -20.02
CA GLN A 381 -36.21 34.70 -20.23
C GLN A 381 -37.24 35.08 -19.15
N GLN A 382 -38.04 34.12 -18.67
CA GLN A 382 -38.95 34.33 -17.54
C GLN A 382 -38.17 34.67 -16.26
N LEU A 383 -37.12 33.91 -15.95
CA LEU A 383 -36.27 34.13 -14.77
C LEU A 383 -35.51 35.46 -14.85
N GLU A 384 -35.06 35.89 -16.03
CA GLU A 384 -34.44 37.20 -16.23
C GLU A 384 -35.45 38.35 -16.06
N SER A 385 -36.68 38.17 -16.53
CA SER A 385 -37.75 39.16 -16.33
C SER A 385 -38.18 39.26 -14.86
N GLU A 386 -38.23 38.13 -14.14
CA GLU A 386 -38.50 38.10 -12.70
C GLU A 386 -37.35 38.73 -11.92
N LEU A 387 -36.09 38.50 -12.31
CA LEU A 387 -34.92 39.13 -11.69
C LEU A 387 -34.89 40.66 -11.90
N GLN A 388 -35.31 41.15 -13.07
CA GLN A 388 -35.43 42.58 -13.32
C GLN A 388 -36.59 43.21 -12.53
N ALA A 389 -37.74 42.53 -12.46
CA ALA A 389 -38.88 42.96 -11.65
C ALA A 389 -38.54 42.97 -10.14
N LEU A 390 -37.81 41.97 -9.64
CA LEU A 390 -37.34 41.91 -8.25
C LEU A 390 -36.32 43.01 -7.95
N LYS A 391 -35.41 43.30 -8.89
CA LYS A 391 -34.43 44.40 -8.75
C LYS A 391 -35.11 45.77 -8.72
N GLN A 392 -36.13 45.98 -9.55
CA GLN A 392 -36.94 47.22 -9.50
C GLN A 392 -37.74 47.33 -8.21
N GLN A 393 -38.34 46.23 -7.73
CA GLN A 393 -39.01 46.20 -6.43
C GLN A 393 -38.04 46.49 -5.27
N LEU A 394 -36.83 45.91 -5.29
CA LEU A 394 -35.78 46.17 -4.30
C LEU A 394 -35.28 47.63 -4.34
N GLN A 395 -35.20 48.26 -5.51
CA GLN A 395 -34.88 49.68 -5.62
C GLN A 395 -36.01 50.57 -5.08
N THR A 396 -37.28 50.23 -5.32
CA THR A 396 -38.42 50.96 -4.74
C THR A 396 -38.55 50.75 -3.21
N LEU A 397 -38.18 49.58 -2.70
CA LEU A 397 -38.17 49.28 -1.27
C LEU A 397 -36.96 49.88 -0.53
N SER A 398 -35.84 50.10 -1.23
CA SER A 398 -34.63 50.76 -0.71
C SER A 398 -34.80 52.26 -0.46
N VAL A 399 -35.78 52.92 -1.08
CA VAL A 399 -36.04 54.36 -0.89
C VAL A 399 -36.99 54.64 0.29
N GLN A 400 -37.65 53.60 0.84
CA GLN A 400 -38.67 53.75 1.87
C GLN A 400 -38.27 53.23 3.27
N GLN A 401 -37.00 52.82 3.46
CA GLN A 401 -36.50 52.29 4.75
C GLN A 401 -35.37 53.12 5.40
N SER A 402 -35.32 54.42 5.12
CA SER A 402 -34.58 55.39 5.94
C SER A 402 -35.49 56.03 7.00
N GLN A 403 -36.06 55.22 7.91
CA GLN A 403 -36.64 55.62 9.21
C GLN A 403 -37.45 54.45 9.77
N THR A 404 -36.85 53.67 10.69
CA THR A 404 -37.45 53.28 11.99
C THR A 404 -36.65 52.14 12.62
N THR A 405 -36.18 52.44 13.83
CA THR A 405 -35.67 51.54 14.86
C THR A 405 -36.75 50.59 15.38
N ALA A 406 -36.48 49.29 15.51
CA ALA A 406 -36.78 48.47 16.71
C ALA A 406 -36.52 46.96 16.50
N ALA A 407 -35.97 46.37 17.57
CA ALA A 407 -35.75 44.97 17.95
C ALA A 407 -36.35 43.83 17.10
N ARG A 408 -35.49 42.85 16.80
CA ARG A 408 -35.79 41.56 16.16
C ARG A 408 -35.80 40.42 17.20
N PRO A 409 -36.88 39.62 17.32
CA PRO A 409 -36.82 38.33 17.99
C PRO A 409 -36.24 37.27 17.04
N ALA A 410 -35.26 36.50 17.50
CA ALA A 410 -34.59 35.46 16.71
C ALA A 410 -35.22 34.07 16.94
N LYS A 411 -35.84 33.49 15.90
CA LYS A 411 -35.98 32.04 15.68
C LYS A 411 -35.73 31.75 14.20
N ARG A 412 -34.49 31.32 13.90
CA ARG A 412 -34.08 29.95 13.50
C ARG A 412 -34.39 29.61 12.04
N ALA A 413 -33.46 29.98 11.17
CA ALA A 413 -33.22 29.34 9.89
C ALA A 413 -32.51 27.97 10.09
N PRO A 414 -32.70 27.01 9.17
CA PRO A 414 -32.03 25.71 9.24
C PRO A 414 -30.50 25.90 9.12
N LYS A 415 -29.77 25.31 10.06
CA LYS A 415 -28.31 25.37 10.08
C LYS A 415 -27.75 24.58 8.90
N LYS A 416 -26.95 25.26 8.08
CA LYS A 416 -25.79 24.65 7.40
C LYS A 416 -25.00 23.87 8.46
N ALA A 417 -24.65 22.62 8.17
CA ALA A 417 -23.77 21.83 9.04
C ALA A 417 -22.43 22.56 9.18
N ALA A 418 -22.25 23.18 10.34
CA ALA A 418 -20.95 23.62 10.81
C ALA A 418 -20.09 22.38 11.11
N ASN A 419 -18.78 22.52 11.06
CA ASN A 419 -17.83 21.68 11.80
C ASN A 419 -18.20 21.72 13.30
N GLY A 420 -19.17 20.90 13.69
CA GLY A 420 -19.63 20.75 15.05
C GLY A 420 -18.81 19.66 15.69
N ALA A 421 -17.89 20.04 16.59
CA ALA A 421 -17.17 19.09 17.42
C ALA A 421 -18.15 18.10 18.06
N PHE A 422 -17.85 16.80 17.94
CA PHE A 422 -18.65 15.73 18.53
C PHE A 422 -18.76 15.96 20.05
N LYS A 423 -19.99 15.93 20.58
CA LYS A 423 -20.24 16.09 22.02
C LYS A 423 -20.59 14.72 22.63
N PRO A 424 -19.68 14.11 23.41
CA PRO A 424 -19.91 12.81 24.03
C PRO A 424 -20.95 12.92 25.16
N ASN A 425 -21.65 11.82 25.43
CA ASN A 425 -22.61 11.75 26.52
C ASN A 425 -21.90 11.53 27.86
N VAL A 426 -21.49 12.63 28.49
CA VAL A 426 -20.66 12.64 29.72
C VAL A 426 -21.35 11.92 30.90
N SER A 427 -22.68 12.00 31.03
CA SER A 427 -23.40 11.33 32.13
C SER A 427 -23.37 9.81 32.00
N ALA A 428 -23.46 9.28 30.78
CA ALA A 428 -23.33 7.85 30.52
C ALA A 428 -21.88 7.38 30.74
N ILE A 429 -20.88 8.18 30.35
CA ILE A 429 -19.46 7.90 30.61
C ILE A 429 -19.18 7.80 32.11
N TYR A 430 -19.70 8.73 32.92
CA TYR A 430 -19.51 8.72 34.37
C TYR A 430 -20.16 7.51 35.04
N LYS A 431 -21.30 7.03 34.55
CA LYS A 431 -21.94 5.80 35.04
C LYS A 431 -21.06 4.58 34.79
N VAL A 432 -20.46 4.47 33.60
CA VAL A 432 -19.55 3.36 33.26
C VAL A 432 -18.26 3.44 34.05
N LEU A 433 -17.66 4.62 34.18
CA LEU A 433 -16.46 4.85 35.01
C LEU A 433 -16.67 4.48 36.48
N GLY A 434 -17.87 4.67 37.00
CA GLY A 434 -18.23 4.29 38.36
C GLY A 434 -18.26 2.78 38.61
N VAL A 435 -18.25 1.91 37.60
CA VAL A 435 -18.26 0.44 37.77
C VAL A 435 -17.14 -0.22 36.93
N ALA A 436 -16.27 0.59 36.31
CA ALA A 436 -15.20 0.10 35.47
C ALA A 436 -14.07 -0.50 36.31
N THR A 437 -13.55 -1.66 35.90
CA THR A 437 -12.42 -2.33 36.57
C THR A 437 -11.29 -2.61 35.57
N LYS A 438 -10.05 -2.65 36.09
CA LYS A 438 -8.86 -2.95 35.27
C LYS A 438 -8.93 -4.35 34.66
N GLN A 439 -9.50 -5.30 35.37
CA GLN A 439 -9.66 -6.69 34.91
C GLN A 439 -10.58 -6.79 33.69
N ASN A 440 -11.72 -6.06 33.70
CA ASN A 440 -12.65 -6.05 32.58
C ASN A 440 -12.06 -5.39 31.32
N LEU A 441 -11.25 -4.33 31.51
CA LEU A 441 -10.56 -3.68 30.39
C LEU A 441 -9.49 -4.56 29.75
N LEU A 442 -8.74 -5.32 30.53
CA LEU A 442 -7.73 -6.26 30.00
C LEU A 442 -8.40 -7.38 29.20
N GLN A 443 -9.46 -7.99 29.74
CA GLN A 443 -10.22 -9.02 29.03
C GLN A 443 -10.79 -8.51 27.69
N LEU A 444 -11.30 -7.27 27.67
CA LEU A 444 -11.82 -6.67 26.43
C LEU A 444 -10.71 -6.29 25.44
N ARG A 445 -9.53 -5.88 25.91
CA ARG A 445 -8.39 -5.56 25.04
C ARG A 445 -7.81 -6.81 24.38
N ASP A 446 -7.73 -7.92 25.12
CA ASP A 446 -7.20 -9.17 24.60
C ASP A 446 -8.07 -9.72 23.45
N VAL A 447 -9.38 -9.52 23.54
CA VAL A 447 -10.35 -10.04 22.55
C VAL A 447 -10.77 -8.99 21.51
N TRP A 448 -10.27 -7.75 21.62
CA TRP A 448 -10.59 -6.66 20.70
C TRP A 448 -10.17 -6.95 19.24
N PRO A 449 -8.96 -7.48 18.97
CA PRO A 449 -8.54 -7.79 17.59
C PRO A 449 -9.44 -8.83 16.94
N ASP A 450 -9.77 -9.91 17.67
CA ASP A 450 -10.65 -10.98 17.19
C ASP A 450 -12.05 -10.44 16.86
N LEU A 451 -12.57 -9.51 17.68
CA LEU A 451 -13.85 -8.86 17.41
C LEU A 451 -13.80 -8.04 16.12
N LEU A 452 -12.74 -7.26 15.91
CA LEU A 452 -12.58 -6.45 14.69
C LEU A 452 -12.54 -7.33 13.43
N ASP A 453 -11.96 -8.53 13.54
CA ASP A 453 -11.90 -9.49 12.45
C ASP A 453 -13.21 -10.21 12.16
N MET A 454 -14.16 -10.23 13.11
CA MET A 454 -15.53 -10.72 12.90
C MET A 454 -16.47 -9.67 12.28
N LEU A 455 -16.08 -8.38 12.28
CA LEU A 455 -16.86 -7.32 11.65
C LEU A 455 -16.74 -7.35 10.12
N SER A 456 -17.80 -6.91 9.44
CA SER A 456 -17.79 -6.76 7.98
C SER A 456 -16.77 -5.72 7.52
N VAL A 457 -16.37 -5.76 6.25
CA VAL A 457 -15.33 -4.86 5.70
C VAL A 457 -15.66 -3.38 5.94
N THR A 458 -16.94 -3.00 5.83
CA THR A 458 -17.41 -1.62 6.06
C THR A 458 -17.41 -1.24 7.54
N GLN A 459 -17.78 -2.15 8.43
CA GLN A 459 -17.79 -1.95 9.89
C GLN A 459 -16.37 -1.90 10.46
N ARG A 460 -15.49 -2.79 10.00
CA ARG A 460 -14.07 -2.83 10.37
C ARG A 460 -13.36 -1.54 9.97
N ALA A 461 -13.70 -0.97 8.81
CA ALA A 461 -13.12 0.31 8.38
C ALA A 461 -13.46 1.47 9.33
N VAL A 462 -14.65 1.50 9.92
CA VAL A 462 -15.05 2.52 10.91
C VAL A 462 -14.32 2.30 12.24
N MET A 463 -14.17 1.03 12.65
CA MET A 463 -13.58 0.66 13.95
C MET A 463 -12.05 0.53 13.94
N LYS A 464 -11.39 0.66 12.78
CA LYS A 464 -9.93 0.49 12.63
C LYS A 464 -9.11 1.50 13.45
N ALA A 465 -9.65 2.70 13.63
CA ALA A 465 -9.06 3.77 14.44
C ALA A 465 -9.79 3.91 15.78
N SER A 466 -10.06 2.78 16.45
CA SER A 466 -10.79 2.72 17.71
C SER A 466 -10.05 1.93 18.78
N THR A 467 -10.02 2.46 20.00
CA THR A 467 -9.37 1.80 21.14
C THR A 467 -10.28 1.77 22.37
N PRO A 468 -10.47 0.61 23.03
CA PRO A 468 -11.22 0.54 24.27
C PRO A 468 -10.42 1.18 25.42
N VAL A 469 -11.00 2.17 26.09
CA VAL A 469 -10.32 2.98 27.12
C VAL A 469 -10.86 2.77 28.54
N ALA A 470 -12.10 2.28 28.67
CA ALA A 470 -12.69 1.88 29.94
C ALA A 470 -13.79 0.82 29.70
N ALA A 471 -13.93 -0.13 30.62
CA ALA A 471 -14.89 -1.22 30.50
C ALA A 471 -15.47 -1.65 31.85
N SER A 472 -16.76 -1.96 31.84
CA SER A 472 -17.52 -2.58 32.93
C SER A 472 -18.46 -3.66 32.34
N PRO A 473 -19.09 -4.51 33.17
CA PRO A 473 -20.04 -5.51 32.67
C PRO A 473 -21.25 -4.90 31.96
N GLU A 474 -21.59 -3.64 32.27
CA GLU A 474 -22.73 -2.92 31.71
C GLU A 474 -22.36 -1.96 30.57
N GLY A 475 -21.08 -1.55 30.44
CA GLY A 475 -20.70 -0.50 29.50
C GLY A 475 -19.24 -0.52 29.05
N LEU A 476 -19.03 -0.11 27.81
CA LEU A 476 -17.73 -0.06 27.15
C LEU A 476 -17.51 1.35 26.59
N ILE A 477 -16.38 1.97 26.91
CA ILE A 477 -15.98 3.27 26.36
C ILE A 477 -14.88 3.05 25.32
N VAL A 478 -15.13 3.52 24.10
CA VAL A 478 -14.22 3.40 22.96
C VAL A 478 -13.83 4.79 22.49
N SER A 479 -12.51 5.05 22.41
CA SER A 479 -11.99 6.30 21.86
C SER A 479 -11.69 6.17 20.36
N PHE A 480 -11.94 7.24 19.59
CA PHE A 480 -11.55 7.35 18.18
C PHE A 480 -10.71 8.60 17.93
N ASP A 481 -9.88 8.54 16.89
CA ASP A 481 -8.98 9.63 16.50
C ASP A 481 -9.72 10.81 15.85
N TYR A 482 -10.89 10.58 15.25
CA TYR A 482 -11.64 11.60 14.51
C TYR A 482 -13.14 11.65 14.89
N ASP A 483 -13.67 12.87 15.05
CA ASP A 483 -15.08 13.15 15.38
C ASP A 483 -16.10 12.48 14.44
N ILE A 484 -15.78 12.42 13.15
CA ILE A 484 -16.67 11.84 12.14
C ILE A 484 -16.84 10.33 12.33
N LEU A 485 -15.79 9.64 12.82
CA LEU A 485 -15.82 8.22 13.12
C LEU A 485 -16.58 7.95 14.42
N CYS A 486 -16.41 8.80 15.45
CA CYS A 486 -17.23 8.77 16.66
C CYS A 486 -18.72 8.87 16.33
N GLN A 487 -19.10 9.86 15.50
CA GLN A 487 -20.50 10.07 15.15
C GLN A 487 -21.06 8.91 14.32
N LYS A 488 -20.27 8.38 13.37
CA LYS A 488 -20.67 7.26 12.55
C LYS A 488 -20.82 5.97 13.36
N ALA A 489 -19.88 5.69 14.27
CA ALA A 489 -19.94 4.52 15.14
C ALA A 489 -21.09 4.59 16.16
N ALA A 490 -21.42 5.79 16.66
CA ALA A 490 -22.53 5.98 17.58
C ALA A 490 -23.92 5.96 16.90
N SER A 491 -24.01 6.28 15.61
CA SER A 491 -25.28 6.34 14.87
C SER A 491 -25.61 5.05 14.10
N ASP A 492 -24.65 4.15 13.92
CA ASP A 492 -24.85 2.88 13.23
C ASP A 492 -25.38 1.79 14.18
N GLU A 493 -26.71 1.64 14.25
CA GLU A 493 -27.37 0.64 15.09
C GLU A 493 -26.93 -0.79 14.76
N ASN A 494 -26.65 -1.09 13.49
CA ASN A 494 -26.20 -2.42 13.07
C ASN A 494 -24.80 -2.73 13.60
N LEU A 495 -23.90 -1.73 13.59
CA LEU A 495 -22.57 -1.85 14.17
C LEU A 495 -22.66 -2.09 15.69
N VAL A 496 -23.46 -1.30 16.42
CA VAL A 496 -23.60 -1.46 17.87
C VAL A 496 -24.17 -2.83 18.24
N GLN A 497 -25.17 -3.31 17.50
CA GLN A 497 -25.73 -4.65 17.70
C GLN A 497 -24.72 -5.76 17.38
N ALA A 498 -23.97 -5.64 16.28
CA ALA A 498 -22.95 -6.61 15.90
C ALA A 498 -21.87 -6.72 17.00
N ILE A 499 -21.34 -5.59 17.46
CA ILE A 499 -20.35 -5.53 18.54
C ILE A 499 -20.91 -6.17 19.82
N GLY A 500 -22.14 -5.82 20.22
CA GLY A 500 -22.79 -6.42 21.39
C GLY A 500 -22.95 -7.93 21.29
N SER A 501 -23.34 -8.43 20.10
CA SER A 501 -23.51 -9.88 19.86
C SER A 501 -22.19 -10.65 19.90
N TYR A 502 -21.12 -10.07 19.35
CA TYR A 502 -19.79 -10.67 19.33
C TYR A 502 -19.13 -10.64 20.70
N LEU A 503 -19.28 -9.53 21.45
CA LEU A 503 -18.83 -9.46 22.84
C LEU A 503 -19.56 -10.48 23.71
N ASN A 504 -20.87 -10.66 23.56
CA ASN A 504 -21.59 -11.69 24.31
C ASN A 504 -21.05 -13.10 24.04
N ARG A 505 -20.65 -13.39 22.79
CA ARG A 505 -20.07 -14.68 22.41
C ARG A 505 -18.66 -14.88 22.95
N LEU A 506 -17.87 -13.81 23.04
CA LEU A 506 -16.44 -13.86 23.36
C LEU A 506 -16.15 -13.76 24.86
N ILE A 507 -16.89 -12.89 25.58
CA ILE A 507 -16.68 -12.62 27.01
C ILE A 507 -17.90 -12.93 27.88
N GLY A 508 -19.02 -13.37 27.28
CA GLY A 508 -20.22 -13.82 28.01
C GLY A 508 -21.19 -12.73 28.46
N TYR A 509 -20.95 -11.47 28.08
CA TYR A 509 -21.84 -10.34 28.33
C TYR A 509 -21.77 -9.29 27.20
N ALA A 510 -22.82 -8.47 27.06
CA ALA A 510 -22.96 -7.45 26.01
C ALA A 510 -22.95 -6.04 26.60
N PRO A 511 -21.78 -5.41 26.80
CA PRO A 511 -21.71 -4.06 27.36
C PRO A 511 -22.21 -3.01 26.35
N GLN A 512 -22.86 -1.95 26.83
CA GLN A 512 -23.30 -0.85 25.97
C GLN A 512 -22.11 0.00 25.53
N MET A 513 -21.89 0.12 24.21
CA MET A 513 -20.80 0.91 23.65
C MET A 513 -21.11 2.42 23.72
N ILE A 514 -20.15 3.19 24.24
CA ILE A 514 -20.15 4.65 24.27
C ILE A 514 -18.88 5.13 23.58
N THR A 515 -19.02 6.07 22.64
CA THR A 515 -17.88 6.60 21.88
C THR A 515 -17.42 7.96 22.43
N VAL A 516 -16.12 8.17 22.44
CA VAL A 516 -15.47 9.44 22.83
C VAL A 516 -14.32 9.73 21.87
N THR A 517 -13.90 10.97 21.73
CA THR A 517 -12.71 11.29 20.91
C THR A 517 -11.46 11.15 21.76
N ALA A 518 -10.32 10.81 21.12
CA ALA A 518 -9.03 10.68 21.79
C ALA A 518 -8.61 11.99 22.50
N GLU A 519 -8.94 13.15 21.92
CA GLU A 519 -8.66 14.46 22.51
C GLU A 519 -9.50 14.78 23.77
N GLN A 520 -10.77 14.38 23.79
CA GLN A 520 -11.68 14.70 24.89
C GLN A 520 -11.56 13.73 26.07
N TRP A 521 -11.10 12.51 25.83
CA TRP A 521 -11.02 11.45 26.84
C TRP A 521 -10.15 11.81 28.07
N PRO A 522 -8.91 12.34 27.91
CA PRO A 522 -8.08 12.72 29.05
C PRO A 522 -8.73 13.79 29.94
N MET A 523 -9.40 14.77 29.33
CA MET A 523 -10.09 15.84 30.05
C MET A 523 -11.24 15.29 30.89
N ILE A 524 -12.14 14.50 30.27
CA ILE A 524 -13.30 13.89 30.92
C ILE A 524 -12.88 12.96 32.07
N ARG A 525 -11.82 12.16 31.87
CA ARG A 525 -11.29 11.27 32.91
C ARG A 525 -10.69 12.06 34.07
N SER A 526 -9.94 13.13 33.78
CA SER A 526 -9.33 13.95 34.82
C SER A 526 -10.37 14.66 35.68
N ASP A 527 -11.46 15.15 35.08
CA ASP A 527 -12.55 15.80 35.80
C ASP A 527 -13.35 14.81 36.65
N TYR A 528 -13.59 13.59 36.15
CA TYR A 528 -14.20 12.53 36.96
C TYR A 528 -13.38 12.21 38.22
N LEU A 529 -12.07 12.04 38.07
CA LEU A 529 -11.14 11.73 39.17
C LEU A 529 -11.06 12.85 40.22
N LYS A 530 -11.18 14.13 39.80
CA LYS A 530 -11.22 15.27 40.72
C LYS A 530 -12.49 15.28 41.57
N HIS A 531 -13.63 14.96 40.98
CA HIS A 531 -14.93 15.03 41.66
C HIS A 531 -15.30 13.78 42.49
N HIS A 532 -14.69 12.62 42.21
CA HIS A 532 -15.02 11.34 42.86
C HIS A 532 -13.85 10.75 43.67
N LYS A 533 -12.86 11.58 44.02
CA LYS A 533 -11.62 11.17 44.71
C LYS A 533 -11.88 10.49 46.08
N GLU A 534 -12.87 10.96 46.83
CA GLU A 534 -13.25 10.42 48.13
C GLU A 534 -14.04 9.08 48.03
N GLU A 535 -14.84 8.92 46.98
CA GLU A 535 -15.62 7.71 46.69
C GLU A 535 -14.75 6.56 46.15
N ILE A 536 -13.70 6.89 45.40
CA ILE A 536 -12.73 5.91 44.90
C ILE A 536 -11.85 5.40 46.06
N GLN A 537 -11.42 6.28 46.97
CA GLN A 537 -10.62 5.92 48.15
C GLN A 537 -11.37 5.05 49.17
N SER A 538 -12.70 5.17 49.27
CA SER A 538 -13.51 4.30 50.14
C SER A 538 -13.68 2.89 49.57
N ARG A 539 -13.74 2.74 48.24
CA ARG A 539 -13.81 1.43 47.55
C ARG A 539 -12.49 0.66 47.53
N THR A 540 -11.35 1.35 47.39
CA THR A 540 -10.03 0.69 47.50
C THR A 540 -9.82 0.07 48.88
N LYS A 541 -10.45 0.63 49.93
CA LYS A 541 -10.48 0.04 51.28
C LYS A 541 -11.43 -1.16 51.39
N ALA A 542 -12.59 -1.13 50.72
CA ALA A 542 -13.57 -2.23 50.76
C ALA A 542 -13.10 -3.49 50.00
N GLU A 543 -12.43 -3.34 48.86
CA GLU A 543 -11.83 -4.47 48.11
C GLU A 543 -10.63 -5.10 48.82
N SER A 544 -9.98 -4.37 49.74
CA SER A 544 -8.88 -4.90 50.57
C SER A 544 -9.33 -5.73 51.78
N THR A 545 -10.64 -5.79 52.07
CA THR A 545 -11.19 -6.44 53.27
C THR A 545 -11.93 -7.76 53.04
N ASP A 546 -12.06 -8.24 51.80
CA ASP A 546 -12.79 -9.49 51.50
C ASP A 546 -11.85 -10.61 51.02
N HIS A 547 -11.16 -11.23 51.97
CA HIS A 547 -10.51 -12.53 51.81
C HIS A 547 -11.03 -13.49 52.88
N PRO A 548 -11.88 -14.47 52.53
CA PRO A 548 -12.24 -15.53 53.47
C PRO A 548 -11.07 -16.50 53.64
N LYS A 549 -10.44 -16.47 54.82
CA LYS A 549 -9.64 -17.58 55.35
C LYS A 549 -10.60 -18.67 55.86
N GLU A 550 -10.79 -19.75 55.11
CA GLU A 550 -11.06 -21.08 55.67
C GLU A 550 -11.12 -22.17 54.59
N ALA A 551 -10.18 -23.11 54.66
CA ALA A 551 -10.33 -24.57 54.42
C ALA A 551 -9.03 -25.19 53.88
N GLN A 552 -8.13 -25.57 54.78
CA GLN A 552 -7.23 -26.71 54.57
C GLN A 552 -7.70 -27.85 55.45
N LYS A 553 -8.07 -28.99 54.83
CA LYS A 553 -7.94 -30.34 55.40
C LYS A 553 -8.06 -31.38 54.28
N THR A 554 -6.93 -31.91 53.84
CA THR A 554 -6.54 -33.35 53.85
C THR A 554 -5.67 -33.77 52.66
N ALA A 555 -4.70 -34.64 52.98
CA ALA A 555 -3.84 -35.48 52.13
C ALA A 555 -2.71 -34.77 51.36
N SER A 556 -1.47 -34.71 51.91
CA SER A 556 -0.37 -35.71 51.79
C SER A 556 0.24 -35.74 50.38
N SER A 557 1.53 -35.58 50.12
CA SER A 557 2.74 -35.86 50.91
C SER A 557 4.01 -35.26 50.26
N SER A 558 4.98 -34.84 51.10
CA SER A 558 6.47 -34.87 50.97
C SER A 558 7.13 -34.22 49.73
N ASN A 559 8.22 -33.46 49.78
CA ASN A 559 9.21 -33.01 50.79
C ASN A 559 10.01 -31.87 50.10
N ALA A 560 10.20 -30.70 50.71
CA ALA A 560 11.45 -30.23 51.36
C ALA A 560 12.66 -30.08 50.40
N SER A 561 13.39 -28.96 50.26
CA SER A 561 13.59 -27.82 51.18
C SER A 561 14.52 -26.72 50.61
N GLN A 562 14.47 -25.51 51.23
CA GLN A 562 15.47 -24.39 51.29
C GLN A 562 15.48 -23.34 50.15
N LEU A 563 15.54 -22.01 50.35
CA LEU A 563 15.93 -21.11 51.48
C LEU A 563 15.27 -19.71 51.23
N GLU A 564 14.66 -19.06 52.24
CA GLU A 564 15.03 -17.74 52.86
C GLU A 564 14.41 -16.42 52.33
N SER A 565 13.54 -15.84 53.20
CA SER A 565 13.33 -14.42 53.60
C SER A 565 13.19 -13.26 52.58
N ALA A 566 12.02 -12.58 52.57
CA ALA A 566 11.78 -11.28 53.25
C ALA A 566 10.62 -10.45 52.62
N GLU A 567 9.59 -10.19 53.45
CA GLU A 567 8.65 -9.05 53.54
C GLU A 567 7.63 -8.64 52.43
N PRO A 568 6.48 -8.04 52.85
CA PRO A 568 5.26 -7.90 52.05
C PRO A 568 4.99 -6.50 51.48
N ASP A 569 4.19 -6.46 50.41
CA ASP A 569 3.33 -5.35 49.93
C ASP A 569 3.91 -3.94 49.71
N ALA A 570 4.01 -3.57 48.42
CA ALA A 570 3.82 -2.21 47.95
C ALA A 570 2.84 -2.21 46.76
N GLY A 571 1.55 -2.31 47.08
CA GLY A 571 0.47 -2.06 46.13
C GLY A 571 0.37 -0.58 45.78
N TRP A 572 0.18 -0.30 44.49
CA TRP A 572 -0.28 0.97 43.89
C TRP A 572 0.72 2.06 43.46
N GLU A 573 2.03 1.77 43.34
CA GLU A 573 2.95 2.68 42.60
C GLU A 573 3.15 2.32 41.11
N SER A 574 2.61 1.19 40.63
CA SER A 574 2.89 0.68 39.28
C SER A 574 1.98 1.20 38.14
N LEU A 575 0.99 2.06 38.43
CA LEU A 575 0.07 2.58 37.39
C LEU A 575 0.61 3.83 36.65
N ASN A 576 1.71 4.42 37.10
CA ASN A 576 2.43 5.48 36.38
C ASN A 576 3.50 4.97 35.40
N GLN A 577 3.68 3.64 35.25
CA GLN A 577 4.77 3.07 34.45
C GLN A 577 4.32 2.25 33.22
N LEU A 578 3.03 2.27 32.85
CA LEU A 578 2.51 1.42 31.78
C LEU A 578 1.58 2.15 30.79
N ILE A 579 2.04 3.27 30.23
CA ILE A 579 1.80 3.74 28.84
C ILE A 579 3.05 4.55 28.43
N PRO A 580 3.56 4.45 27.18
CA PRO A 580 4.66 5.28 26.70
C PRO A 580 4.34 6.76 26.88
N VAL A 581 5.34 7.50 27.35
CA VAL A 581 5.34 8.95 27.22
C VAL A 581 5.41 9.24 25.72
N ASP A 582 4.29 9.60 25.11
CA ASP A 582 4.33 10.52 23.98
C ASP A 582 4.84 11.84 24.56
N GLU A 583 5.89 12.38 23.94
CA GLU A 583 6.49 13.68 24.20
C GLU A 583 5.43 14.79 24.08
N ALA A 584 4.73 15.04 25.18
CA ALA A 584 3.94 16.23 25.43
C ALA A 584 4.10 16.59 26.91
N GLY A 585 5.34 16.88 27.27
CA GLY A 585 5.75 17.19 28.63
C GLY A 585 7.24 17.51 28.73
N GLU A 586 7.85 18.08 27.68
CA GLU A 586 9.03 18.90 27.88
C GLU A 586 8.55 20.24 28.46
N GLU A 587 9.04 20.59 29.65
CA GLU A 587 9.22 22.00 29.99
C GLU A 587 9.86 22.66 28.78
N GLN A 588 9.18 23.64 28.17
CA GLN A 588 9.72 24.43 27.05
C GLN A 588 11.11 24.94 27.43
N LYS A 589 12.15 24.21 27.02
CA LYS A 589 13.47 24.79 26.84
C LYS A 589 13.33 25.67 25.62
N GLU A 590 13.25 26.98 25.85
CA GLU A 590 13.36 27.97 24.78
C GLU A 590 14.57 27.59 23.92
N ASP A 591 14.35 27.33 22.63
CA ASP A 591 15.38 26.96 21.66
C ASP A 591 16.53 27.97 21.79
N PRO A 592 17.78 27.56 22.05
CA PRO A 592 18.87 28.50 22.35
C PRO A 592 19.03 29.59 21.28
N ILE A 593 18.68 29.31 20.02
CA ILE A 593 18.68 30.29 18.93
C ILE A 593 17.56 31.33 19.11
N VAL A 594 16.36 30.91 19.52
CA VAL A 594 15.24 31.82 19.80
C VAL A 594 15.56 32.67 21.04
N THR A 595 16.17 32.07 22.06
CA THR A 595 16.59 32.77 23.28
C THR A 595 17.65 33.85 22.97
N GLU A 596 18.63 33.51 22.13
CA GLU A 596 19.68 34.45 21.70
C GLU A 596 19.15 35.56 20.79
N ALA A 597 18.25 35.22 19.85
CA ALA A 597 17.60 36.20 18.98
C ALA A 597 16.70 37.18 19.77
N VAL A 598 15.97 36.67 20.75
CA VAL A 598 15.15 37.50 21.65
C VAL A 598 16.01 38.41 22.54
N GLN A 599 17.19 37.95 22.97
CA GLN A 599 18.15 38.78 23.71
C GLN A 599 18.74 39.91 22.87
N LEU A 600 19.02 39.66 21.59
CA LEU A 600 19.64 40.63 20.69
C LEU A 600 18.64 41.64 20.11
N PHE A 601 17.42 41.21 19.80
CA PHE A 601 16.46 42.01 19.04
C PHE A 601 15.18 42.36 19.81
N GLY A 602 14.95 41.75 20.97
CA GLY A 602 13.78 42.00 21.81
C GLY A 602 12.52 41.25 21.36
N LYS A 603 11.66 40.89 22.32
CA LYS A 603 10.43 40.08 22.09
C LYS A 603 9.42 40.73 21.15
N GLU A 604 9.48 42.04 20.97
CA GLU A 604 8.57 42.81 20.10
C GLU A 604 8.85 42.57 18.60
N ILE A 605 10.06 42.10 18.25
CA ILE A 605 10.56 42.01 16.87
C ILE A 605 10.68 40.56 16.37
N VAL A 606 10.74 39.59 17.28
CA VAL A 606 10.95 38.17 16.94
C VAL A 606 9.64 37.40 16.94
N GLU A 607 9.22 36.89 15.78
CA GLU A 607 8.06 36.01 15.63
C GLU A 607 8.55 34.57 15.33
N VAL A 608 8.12 33.60 16.15
CA VAL A 608 8.49 32.18 16.01
C VAL A 608 7.31 31.42 15.41
N GLN A 609 7.50 30.79 14.24
CA GLN A 609 6.51 29.93 13.61
C GLN A 609 7.02 28.48 13.64
N ASN A 610 6.22 27.58 14.21
CA ASN A 610 6.49 26.15 14.26
C ASN A 610 5.75 25.48 13.10
N ASP A 611 6.45 25.19 12.00
CA ASP A 611 5.95 24.39 10.87
C ASP A 611 6.12 22.89 11.11
#